data_AF-A0A3M8RTX7-F1
#
_entry.id   AF-A0A3M8RTX7-F1
#
_cell.length_a   1.000
_cell.length_b   1.000
_cell.length_c   1.000
_cell.angle_alpha   90.00
_cell.angle_beta   90.00
_cell.angle_gamma   90.00
#
_symmetry.space_group_name_H-M   'P 1'
#
loop_
_entity.id
_entity.type
_entity.pdbx_description
1 polymer ?
#
loop_
_entity_poly.entity_id
_entity_poly.type
_entity_poly.pdbx_seq_one_letter_code
_entity_poly.pdbx_strand_id
1 'polypeptide(L)'
;MSASAMELARAILLAPGGIAEEGLEKVFASLAHRALDDADLYFQYSRSEGFSLEEGVVKSGSHAIEQGVGVRTVRGERQGLAYSDEIAMPALLAAAEAARAIVHEQGEQRALVWRRRDTLALYPPVDPLASISNEEKIALLERVEAAVRDYDPRIVQVMASLSARFEAVLVMRLDGTMAADVRPLVRL
;
A
#
# COMPACT_ATOMS: atom_id res chain seq x y z
N MET A 1 18.86 -10.13 11.86
CA MET A 1 17.48 -9.86 12.34
C MET A 1 16.72 -9.34 11.14
N SER A 2 15.62 -9.98 10.73
CA SER A 2 14.78 -9.44 9.66
C SER A 2 14.18 -8.13 10.16
N ALA A 3 14.18 -7.08 9.35
CA ALA A 3 13.47 -5.84 9.67
C ALA A 3 11.98 -6.15 9.87
N SER A 4 11.37 -5.52 10.88
CA SER A 4 9.93 -5.62 11.12
C SER A 4 9.14 -4.92 10.00
N ALA A 5 7.88 -5.32 9.78
CA ALA A 5 7.00 -4.67 8.81
C ALA A 5 6.86 -3.16 9.08
N MET A 6 6.87 -2.76 10.35
CA MET A 6 6.87 -1.35 10.77
C MET A 6 8.11 -0.59 10.33
N GLU A 7 9.30 -1.15 10.50
CA GLU A 7 10.55 -0.51 10.08
C GLU A 7 10.61 -0.35 8.56
N LEU A 8 10.23 -1.40 7.82
CA LEU A 8 10.19 -1.39 6.36
C LEU A 8 9.17 -0.37 5.84
N ALA A 9 7.95 -0.38 6.37
CA ALA A 9 6.91 0.56 5.95
C ALA A 9 7.32 2.01 6.20
N ARG A 10 7.96 2.33 7.34
CA ARG A 10 8.47 3.69 7.60
C ARG A 10 9.58 4.08 6.63
N ALA A 11 10.49 3.16 6.33
CA ALA A 11 11.58 3.39 5.37
C ALA A 11 11.06 3.60 3.93
N ILE A 12 9.99 2.90 3.54
CA ILE A 12 9.38 3.00 2.21
C ILE A 12 8.46 4.22 2.09
N LEU A 13 7.64 4.49 3.10
CA LEU A 13 6.54 5.45 3.01
C LEU A 13 6.89 6.84 3.54
N LEU A 14 7.66 6.93 4.64
CA LEU A 14 7.88 8.21 5.32
C LEU A 14 9.25 8.81 5.01
N ALA A 15 10.29 7.98 5.02
CA ALA A 15 11.67 8.44 4.83
C ALA A 15 11.91 9.17 3.49
N PRO A 16 11.36 8.72 2.33
CA PRO A 16 11.59 9.41 1.06
C PRO A 16 10.99 10.82 1.01
N GLY A 17 9.86 11.03 1.69
CA GLY A 17 9.23 12.34 1.84
C GLY A 17 9.80 13.20 2.97
N GLY A 18 10.82 12.72 3.69
CA GLY A 18 11.37 13.39 4.87
C GLY A 18 10.38 13.55 6.01
N ILE A 19 9.37 12.68 6.09
CA ILE A 19 8.26 12.79 7.04
C ILE A 19 8.69 12.16 8.38
N ALA A 20 8.84 13.00 9.39
CA ALA A 20 9.08 12.57 10.76
C ALA A 20 7.78 12.41 11.55
N GLU A 21 7.82 11.70 12.68
CA GLU A 21 6.64 11.48 13.54
C GLU A 21 6.08 12.81 14.06
N GLU A 22 6.93 13.80 14.34
CA GLU A 22 6.54 15.15 14.76
C GLU A 22 5.78 15.90 13.64
N GLY A 23 6.06 15.57 12.38
CA GLY A 23 5.31 16.09 11.24
C GLY A 23 3.88 15.53 11.22
N LEU A 24 3.74 14.23 11.48
CA LEU A 24 2.45 13.55 11.53
C LEU A 24 1.60 14.01 12.72
N GLU A 25 2.23 14.26 13.87
CA GLU A 25 1.57 14.88 15.03
C GLU A 25 0.96 16.24 14.67
N LYS A 26 1.64 17.07 13.86
CA LYS A 26 1.06 18.34 13.38
C LYS A 26 -0.15 18.13 12.48
N VAL A 27 -0.14 17.08 11.64
CA VAL A 27 -1.29 16.76 10.78
C VAL A 27 -2.49 16.37 11.64
N PHE A 28 -2.31 15.50 12.64
CA PHE A 28 -3.40 15.14 13.55
C PHE A 28 -3.83 16.28 14.47
N ALA A 29 -2.91 17.13 14.93
CA ALA A 29 -3.26 18.34 15.67
C ALA A 29 -4.12 19.28 14.81
N SER A 30 -3.83 19.36 13.51
CA SER A 30 -4.66 20.07 12.54
C SER A 30 -6.06 19.44 12.49
N LEU A 31 -6.18 18.12 12.32
CA LEU A 31 -7.48 17.44 12.30
C LEU A 31 -8.29 17.67 13.60
N ALA A 32 -7.62 17.64 14.76
CA ALA A 32 -8.22 17.83 16.08
C ALA A 32 -8.80 19.23 16.34
N HIS A 33 -8.58 20.20 15.45
CA HIS A 33 -9.32 21.48 15.50
C HIS A 33 -10.83 21.30 15.30
N ARG A 34 -11.26 20.18 14.70
CA ARG A 34 -12.68 19.84 14.57
C ARG A 34 -13.06 18.76 15.57
N ALA A 35 -14.32 18.75 15.97
CA ALA A 35 -14.86 17.74 16.88
C ALA A 35 -15.02 16.41 16.12
N LEU A 36 -13.95 15.62 16.06
CA LEU A 36 -13.91 14.32 15.41
C LEU A 36 -14.08 13.20 16.45
N ASP A 37 -14.82 12.17 16.09
CA ASP A 37 -14.90 10.92 16.86
C ASP A 37 -13.75 9.99 16.48
N ASP A 38 -13.30 10.05 15.23
CA ASP A 38 -12.13 9.34 14.72
C ASP A 38 -11.50 10.07 13.54
N ALA A 39 -10.22 9.79 13.30
CA ALA A 39 -9.52 10.18 12.09
C ALA A 39 -8.37 9.23 11.81
N ASP A 40 -8.05 9.01 10.55
CA ASP A 40 -6.90 8.20 10.15
C ASP A 40 -6.14 8.78 8.96
N LEU A 41 -4.85 8.45 8.93
CA LEU A 41 -3.97 8.59 7.78
C LEU A 41 -3.64 7.18 7.28
N TYR A 42 -3.92 6.90 6.02
CA TYR A 42 -3.62 5.64 5.34
C TYR A 42 -2.58 5.89 4.25
N PHE A 43 -1.35 5.43 4.48
CA PHE A 43 -0.25 5.52 3.53
C PHE A 43 -0.12 4.22 2.75
N GLN A 44 0.18 4.33 1.46
CA GLN A 44 0.38 3.16 0.59
C GLN A 44 1.47 3.43 -0.43
N TYR A 45 2.27 2.40 -0.68
CA TYR A 45 3.18 2.30 -1.80
C TYR A 45 3.02 0.90 -2.40
N SER A 46 2.84 0.80 -3.70
CA SER A 46 2.66 -0.46 -4.41
C SER A 46 3.51 -0.47 -5.68
N ARG A 47 4.20 -1.58 -5.90
CA ARG A 47 4.79 -1.95 -7.19
C ARG A 47 4.11 -3.21 -7.67
N SER A 48 3.66 -3.22 -8.91
CA SER A 48 3.17 -4.44 -9.54
C SER A 48 3.75 -4.65 -10.93
N GLU A 49 3.91 -5.90 -11.30
CA GLU A 49 4.29 -6.30 -12.65
C GLU A 49 3.38 -7.43 -13.13
N GLY A 50 3.29 -7.58 -14.45
CA GLY A 50 2.54 -8.65 -15.08
C GLY A 50 3.17 -9.08 -16.39
N PHE A 51 3.07 -10.37 -16.69
CA PHE A 51 3.49 -10.98 -17.94
C PHE A 51 2.33 -11.83 -18.46
N SER A 52 1.99 -11.70 -19.75
CA SER A 52 1.04 -12.58 -20.41
C SER A 52 1.70 -13.31 -21.56
N LEU A 53 1.42 -14.60 -21.67
CA LEU A 53 1.89 -15.47 -22.73
C LEU A 53 0.68 -16.01 -23.49
N GLU A 54 0.77 -15.98 -24.81
CA GLU A 54 -0.17 -16.64 -25.71
C GLU A 54 0.61 -17.26 -26.88
N GLU A 55 0.33 -18.53 -27.15
CA GLU A 55 0.91 -19.26 -28.30
C GLU A 55 2.44 -19.25 -28.35
N GLY A 56 3.11 -19.53 -27.22
CA GLY A 56 4.57 -19.59 -27.13
C GLY A 56 5.26 -18.23 -27.11
N VAL A 57 4.50 -17.13 -27.07
CA VAL A 57 5.04 -15.78 -27.14
C VAL A 57 4.49 -14.91 -26.03
N VAL A 58 5.37 -14.20 -25.34
CA VAL A 58 4.97 -13.16 -24.40
C VAL A 58 4.29 -12.03 -25.17
N LYS A 59 2.99 -11.84 -24.97
CA LYS A 59 2.19 -10.83 -25.67
C LYS A 59 2.28 -9.47 -25.00
N SER A 60 2.37 -9.44 -23.67
CA SER A 60 2.48 -8.20 -22.93
C SER A 60 3.29 -8.35 -21.65
N GLY A 61 3.96 -7.25 -21.30
CA GLY A 61 4.57 -7.02 -20.00
C GLY A 61 4.03 -5.70 -19.45
N SER A 62 3.70 -5.65 -18.17
CA SER A 62 3.28 -4.43 -17.48
C SER A 62 4.10 -4.20 -16.22
N HIS A 63 4.30 -2.94 -15.88
CA HIS A 63 4.90 -2.51 -14.62
C HIS A 63 4.24 -1.21 -14.18
N ALA A 64 3.82 -1.16 -12.92
CA ALA A 64 3.14 -0.01 -12.33
C ALA A 64 3.74 0.29 -10.95
N ILE A 65 3.87 1.59 -10.66
CA ILE A 65 4.21 2.11 -9.33
C ILE A 65 3.10 3.06 -8.94
N GLU A 66 2.51 2.83 -7.78
CA GLU A 66 1.49 3.68 -7.19
C GLU A 66 1.91 4.03 -5.77
N GLN A 67 1.64 5.26 -5.36
CA GLN A 67 1.84 5.68 -3.98
C GLN A 67 0.81 6.74 -3.61
N GLY A 68 0.65 6.97 -2.32
CA GLY A 68 -0.20 8.05 -1.86
C GLY A 68 -0.56 7.97 -0.39
N VAL A 69 -1.35 8.94 0.03
CA VAL A 69 -1.94 9.01 1.36
C VAL A 69 -3.41 9.40 1.29
N GLY A 70 -4.24 8.66 2.01
CA GLY A 70 -5.63 9.01 2.30
C GLY A 70 -5.78 9.56 3.70
N VAL A 71 -6.67 10.54 3.86
CA VAL A 71 -7.06 11.11 5.15
C VAL A 71 -8.56 10.97 5.33
N ARG A 72 -8.96 10.33 6.42
CA ARG A 72 -10.36 10.17 6.79
C ARG A 72 -10.66 10.89 8.09
N THR A 73 -11.81 11.53 8.17
CA THR A 73 -12.37 12.09 9.40
C THR A 73 -13.78 11.56 9.62
N VAL A 74 -14.16 11.34 10.88
CA VAL A 74 -15.47 10.78 11.25
C VAL A 74 -16.07 11.59 12.39
N ARG A 75 -17.36 11.91 12.28
CA ARG A 75 -18.18 12.50 13.35
C ARG A 75 -19.62 12.02 13.25
N GLY A 76 -20.02 11.10 14.14
CA GLY A 76 -21.27 10.36 14.05
C GLY A 76 -21.35 9.62 12.72
N GLU A 77 -22.36 9.97 11.92
CA GLU A 77 -22.58 9.39 10.59
C GLU A 77 -21.86 10.14 9.46
N ARG A 78 -21.26 11.31 9.74
CA ARG A 78 -20.55 12.11 8.75
C ARG A 78 -19.12 11.60 8.57
N GLN A 79 -18.71 11.47 7.30
CA GLN A 79 -17.35 11.11 6.94
C GLN A 79 -16.79 12.11 5.94
N GLY A 80 -15.56 12.55 6.17
CA GLY A 80 -14.79 13.37 5.24
C GLY A 80 -13.61 12.57 4.75
N LEU A 81 -13.36 12.60 3.44
CA LEU A 81 -12.29 11.86 2.80
C LEU A 81 -11.56 12.76 1.81
N ALA A 82 -10.24 12.73 1.85
CA ALA A 82 -9.39 13.32 0.83
C ALA A 82 -8.15 12.44 0.66
N TYR A 83 -7.52 12.50 -0.51
CA TYR A 83 -6.31 11.74 -0.79
C TYR A 83 -5.36 12.51 -1.69
N SER A 84 -4.11 12.08 -1.71
CA SER A 84 -3.08 12.51 -2.65
C SER A 84 -2.28 11.31 -3.12
N ASP A 85 -1.83 11.37 -4.37
CA ASP A 85 -0.86 10.48 -5.01
C ASP A 85 0.61 10.79 -4.60
N GLU A 86 0.82 11.80 -3.76
CA GLU A 86 2.11 12.17 -3.22
C GLU A 86 2.15 11.95 -1.69
N ILE A 87 3.21 11.31 -1.21
CA ILE A 87 3.48 11.20 0.23
C ILE A 87 4.46 12.31 0.63
N ALA A 88 3.90 13.50 0.86
CA ALA A 88 4.66 14.69 1.27
C ALA A 88 3.90 15.52 2.31
N MET A 89 4.62 16.24 3.17
CA MET A 89 4.00 17.06 4.22
C MET A 89 2.96 18.09 3.70
N PRO A 90 3.20 18.82 2.59
CA PRO A 90 2.19 19.71 2.03
C PRO A 90 0.92 18.98 1.59
N ALA A 91 1.07 17.82 0.93
CA ALA A 91 -0.04 16.99 0.47
C ALA A 91 -0.87 16.45 1.64
N LEU A 92 -0.20 15.98 2.70
CA LEU A 92 -0.82 15.55 3.95
C LEU A 92 -1.68 16.65 4.60
N LEU A 93 -1.13 17.86 4.71
CA LEU A 93 -1.84 18.99 5.31
C LEU A 93 -3.03 19.42 4.46
N ALA A 94 -2.88 19.45 3.14
CA ALA A 94 -3.97 19.77 2.22
C ALA A 94 -5.10 18.73 2.27
N ALA A 95 -4.76 17.43 2.27
CA ALA A 95 -5.73 16.36 2.41
C ALA A 95 -6.43 16.40 3.79
N ALA A 96 -5.69 16.69 4.86
CA ALA A 96 -6.27 16.85 6.20
C ALA A 96 -7.24 18.04 6.28
N GLU A 97 -6.91 19.18 5.66
CA GLU A 97 -7.81 20.33 5.56
C GLU A 97 -9.10 19.98 4.81
N ALA A 98 -8.97 19.34 3.65
CA ALA A 98 -10.14 18.94 2.85
C ALA A 98 -11.01 17.93 3.60
N ALA A 99 -10.40 16.90 4.20
CA ALA A 99 -11.13 15.85 4.91
C ALA A 99 -11.84 16.38 6.16
N ARG A 100 -11.26 17.32 6.92
CA ARG A 100 -11.91 17.86 8.13
C ARG A 100 -13.04 18.85 7.83
N ALA A 101 -13.15 19.36 6.61
CA ALA A 101 -14.12 20.40 6.24
C ALA A 101 -15.60 19.97 6.39
N ILE A 102 -15.87 18.65 6.46
CA ILE A 102 -17.20 18.10 6.71
C ILE A 102 -17.73 18.37 8.14
N VAL A 103 -16.82 18.68 9.08
CA VAL A 103 -17.15 18.96 10.48
C VAL A 103 -16.91 20.45 10.76
N HIS A 104 -17.92 21.12 11.31
CA HIS A 104 -17.85 22.55 11.61
C HIS A 104 -17.66 22.82 13.10
N GLU A 105 -18.08 21.87 13.94
CA GLU A 105 -17.94 21.91 15.39
C GLU A 105 -16.46 21.94 15.80
N GLN A 106 -16.12 22.80 16.75
CA GLN A 106 -14.75 22.92 17.26
C GLN A 106 -14.40 21.71 18.13
N GLY A 107 -13.20 21.19 17.91
CA GLY A 107 -12.63 20.10 18.69
C GLY A 107 -11.80 20.60 19.87
N GLU A 108 -11.34 19.65 20.68
CA GLU A 108 -10.38 19.88 21.74
C GLU A 108 -9.06 19.24 21.36
N GLN A 109 -7.95 19.93 21.64
CA GLN A 109 -6.63 19.34 21.45
C GLN A 109 -6.40 18.26 22.50
N ARG A 110 -5.96 17.09 22.03
CA ARG A 110 -5.54 15.97 22.89
C ARG A 110 -4.09 15.63 22.56
N ALA A 111 -3.32 15.35 23.60
CA ALA A 111 -1.98 14.80 23.41
C ALA A 111 -2.08 13.43 22.74
N LEU A 112 -1.38 13.28 21.62
CA LEU A 112 -1.29 12.01 20.91
C LEU A 112 -0.10 11.23 21.43
N VAL A 113 -0.30 9.94 21.66
CA VAL A 113 0.75 9.01 22.04
C VAL A 113 0.68 7.83 21.10
N TRP A 114 1.69 7.67 20.25
CA TRP A 114 1.75 6.59 19.28
C TRP A 114 1.88 5.24 19.97
N ARG A 115 0.95 4.34 19.66
CA ARG A 115 0.91 2.95 20.12
C ARG A 115 1.14 2.06 18.91
N ARG A 116 2.41 1.69 18.72
CA ARG A 116 2.80 0.71 17.70
C ARG A 116 2.15 -0.63 18.03
N ARG A 117 1.47 -1.21 17.05
CA ARG A 117 0.86 -2.53 17.17
C ARG A 117 1.72 -3.53 16.44
N ASP A 118 2.32 -4.43 17.19
CA ASP A 118 2.89 -5.65 16.62
C ASP A 118 1.77 -6.58 16.20
N THR A 119 1.83 -7.05 14.97
CA THR A 119 0.85 -7.96 14.37
C THR A 119 1.48 -9.34 14.16
N LEU A 120 0.62 -10.35 14.03
CA LEU A 120 1.08 -11.68 13.63
C LEU A 120 1.64 -11.61 12.21
N ALA A 121 2.89 -12.06 12.03
CA ALA A 121 3.50 -12.17 10.72
C ALA A 121 2.87 -13.36 9.96
N LEU A 122 1.95 -13.06 9.03
CA LEU A 122 1.25 -14.06 8.22
C LEU A 122 2.03 -14.46 6.96
N TYR A 123 2.96 -13.61 6.52
CA TYR A 123 3.80 -13.80 5.35
C TYR A 123 5.12 -13.03 5.52
N PRO A 124 6.19 -13.45 4.81
CA PRO A 124 7.47 -12.74 4.87
C PRO A 124 7.39 -11.40 4.13
N PRO A 125 8.01 -10.32 4.65
CA PRO A 125 7.99 -9.01 4.01
C PRO A 125 9.06 -8.91 2.90
N VAL A 126 8.97 -9.79 1.90
CA VAL A 126 9.92 -9.88 0.78
C VAL A 126 9.35 -9.19 -0.47
N ASP A 127 10.21 -8.66 -1.33
CA ASP A 127 9.81 -8.13 -2.65
C ASP A 127 9.76 -9.27 -3.67
N PRO A 128 8.56 -9.76 -4.09
CA PRO A 128 8.47 -10.82 -5.07
C PRO A 128 8.93 -10.40 -6.46
N LEU A 129 8.86 -9.11 -6.82
CA LEU A 129 9.26 -8.63 -8.15
C LEU A 129 10.78 -8.77 -8.34
N ALA A 130 11.55 -8.60 -7.26
CA ALA A 130 13.00 -8.72 -7.25
C ALA A 130 13.50 -10.15 -6.94
N SER A 131 12.60 -11.10 -6.70
CA SER A 131 12.97 -12.45 -6.21
C SER A 131 13.56 -13.37 -7.28
N ILE A 132 13.17 -13.19 -8.54
CA ILE A 132 13.66 -13.92 -9.72
C ILE A 132 13.75 -12.97 -10.92
N SER A 133 14.55 -13.31 -11.92
CA SER A 133 14.72 -12.49 -13.13
C SER A 133 13.47 -12.50 -14.02
N ASN A 134 13.37 -11.54 -14.95
CA ASN A 134 12.27 -11.52 -15.91
C ASN A 134 12.33 -12.74 -16.86
N GLU A 135 13.53 -13.21 -17.20
CA GLU A 135 13.74 -14.41 -18.00
C GLU A 135 13.23 -15.66 -17.25
N GLU A 136 13.49 -15.76 -15.94
CA GLU A 136 12.97 -16.86 -15.11
C GLU A 136 11.44 -16.83 -15.00
N LYS A 137 10.85 -15.64 -14.90
CA LYS A 137 9.38 -15.43 -14.92
C LYS A 137 8.77 -15.87 -16.25
N ILE A 138 9.39 -15.51 -17.37
CA ILE A 138 8.93 -15.90 -18.71
C ILE A 138 9.09 -17.40 -18.91
N ALA A 139 10.22 -17.97 -18.52
CA ALA A 139 10.47 -19.41 -18.59
C ALA A 139 9.45 -20.22 -17.79
N LEU A 140 8.93 -19.68 -16.67
CA LEU A 140 7.83 -20.30 -15.93
C LEU A 140 6.54 -20.38 -16.77
N LEU A 141 6.18 -19.32 -17.50
CA LEU A 141 5.01 -19.31 -18.38
C LEU A 141 5.19 -20.29 -19.56
N GLU A 142 6.36 -20.32 -20.17
CA GLU A 142 6.70 -21.27 -21.25
C GLU A 142 6.60 -22.72 -20.77
N ARG A 143 7.05 -23.00 -19.54
CA ARG A 143 6.91 -24.32 -18.91
C ARG A 143 5.46 -24.72 -18.68
N VAL A 144 4.60 -23.77 -18.29
CA VAL A 144 3.15 -24.02 -18.16
C VAL A 144 2.56 -24.40 -19.51
N GLU A 145 2.87 -23.66 -20.58
CA GLU A 145 2.36 -24.00 -21.91
C GLU A 145 2.86 -25.36 -22.40
N ALA A 146 4.15 -25.64 -22.26
CA ALA A 146 4.72 -26.92 -22.68
C ALA A 146 4.02 -28.09 -21.97
N ALA A 147 3.80 -27.99 -20.65
CA ALA A 147 3.10 -29.02 -19.89
C ALA A 147 1.63 -29.19 -20.32
N VAL A 148 0.93 -28.08 -20.62
CA VAL A 148 -0.46 -28.12 -21.08
C VAL A 148 -0.56 -28.72 -22.49
N ARG A 149 0.37 -28.42 -23.40
CA ARG A 149 0.37 -28.99 -24.76
C ARG A 149 0.76 -30.48 -24.78
N ASP A 150 1.65 -30.89 -23.89
CA ASP A 150 2.03 -32.32 -23.74
C ASP A 150 0.87 -33.16 -23.17
N TYR A 151 -0.03 -32.54 -22.40
CA TYR A 151 -1.15 -33.24 -21.77
C TYR A 151 -2.18 -33.79 -22.76
N ASP A 152 -2.58 -33.01 -23.78
CA ASP A 152 -3.56 -33.45 -24.78
C ASP A 152 -3.38 -32.71 -26.12
N PRO A 153 -3.21 -33.42 -27.26
CA PRO A 153 -3.00 -32.81 -28.57
C PRO A 153 -4.21 -32.00 -29.09
N ARG A 154 -5.38 -32.13 -28.45
CA ARG A 154 -6.57 -31.32 -28.79
C ARG A 154 -6.49 -29.90 -28.25
N ILE A 155 -5.54 -29.61 -27.37
CA ILE A 155 -5.32 -28.26 -26.83
C ILE A 155 -4.58 -27.42 -27.89
N VAL A 156 -5.34 -26.56 -28.55
CA VAL A 156 -4.81 -25.70 -29.63
C VAL A 156 -4.31 -24.36 -29.13
N GLN A 157 -4.90 -23.84 -28.04
CA GLN A 157 -4.63 -22.51 -27.50
C GLN A 157 -4.31 -22.60 -26.01
N VAL A 158 -3.25 -21.89 -25.60
CA VAL A 158 -2.85 -21.73 -24.20
C VAL A 158 -2.62 -20.26 -23.93
N MET A 159 -3.20 -19.77 -22.83
CA MET A 159 -2.97 -18.45 -22.28
C MET A 159 -2.51 -18.63 -20.85
N ALA A 160 -1.37 -18.02 -20.50
CA ALA A 160 -0.83 -18.06 -19.14
C ALA A 160 -0.44 -16.64 -18.73
N SER A 161 -0.62 -16.32 -17.45
CA SER A 161 -0.29 -14.99 -16.94
C SER A 161 0.37 -15.06 -15.58
N LEU A 162 1.49 -14.38 -15.41
CA LEU A 162 2.11 -14.19 -14.11
C LEU A 162 1.92 -12.74 -13.69
N SER A 163 1.51 -12.52 -12.45
CA SER A 163 1.43 -11.19 -11.86
C SER A 163 2.04 -11.21 -10.46
N ALA A 164 2.78 -10.17 -10.13
CA ALA A 164 3.36 -9.99 -8.81
C ALA A 164 3.08 -8.57 -8.31
N ARG A 165 2.87 -8.43 -6.99
CA ARG A 165 2.69 -7.16 -6.31
C ARG A 165 3.52 -7.15 -5.02
N PHE A 166 4.18 -6.04 -4.79
CA PHE A 166 4.79 -5.67 -3.53
C PHE A 166 4.10 -4.41 -3.01
N GLU A 167 3.50 -4.49 -1.83
CA GLU A 167 2.78 -3.36 -1.24
C GLU A 167 3.25 -3.10 0.19
N ALA A 168 3.53 -1.85 0.52
CA ALA A 168 3.76 -1.39 1.90
C ALA A 168 2.62 -0.45 2.31
N VAL A 169 2.08 -0.65 3.51
CA VAL A 169 1.06 0.24 4.08
C VAL A 169 1.40 0.64 5.51
N LEU A 170 0.96 1.84 5.88
CA LEU A 170 1.02 2.36 7.24
C LEU A 170 -0.30 3.06 7.55
N VAL A 171 -0.89 2.72 8.69
CA VAL A 171 -2.11 3.35 9.20
C VAL A 171 -1.80 4.00 10.54
N MET A 172 -2.16 5.26 10.65
CA MET A 172 -2.11 6.04 11.89
C MET A 172 -3.51 6.53 12.22
N ARG A 173 -3.91 6.49 13.48
CA ARG A 173 -5.26 6.88 13.92
C ARG A 173 -5.22 7.90 15.04
N LEU A 174 -6.31 8.64 15.17
CA LEU A 174 -6.52 9.66 16.21
C LEU A 174 -6.48 9.07 17.64
N ASP A 175 -6.75 7.78 17.81
CA ASP A 175 -6.63 7.06 19.08
C ASP A 175 -5.17 6.69 19.44
N GLY A 176 -4.21 7.07 18.60
CA GLY A 176 -2.79 6.78 18.74
C GLY A 176 -2.35 5.47 18.10
N THR A 177 -3.26 4.67 17.54
CA THR A 177 -2.89 3.41 16.87
C THR A 177 -1.96 3.67 15.69
N MET A 178 -0.84 2.94 15.64
CA MET A 178 0.08 2.91 14.51
C MET A 178 0.32 1.45 14.11
N ALA A 179 -0.08 1.07 12.91
CA ALA A 179 0.03 -0.29 12.40
C ALA A 179 0.55 -0.26 10.96
N ALA A 180 1.39 -1.23 10.61
CA ALA A 180 2.03 -1.31 9.32
C ALA A 180 2.03 -2.75 8.81
N ASP A 181 2.17 -2.88 7.49
CA ASP A 181 2.18 -4.18 6.83
C ASP A 181 2.98 -4.11 5.52
N VAL A 182 3.59 -5.24 5.13
CA VAL A 182 4.37 -5.40 3.90
C VAL A 182 3.93 -6.70 3.23
N ARG A 183 3.26 -6.54 2.09
CA ARG A 183 2.40 -7.53 1.46
C ARG A 183 2.99 -7.98 0.13
N PRO A 184 3.67 -9.13 0.08
CA PRO A 184 3.95 -9.80 -1.18
C PRO A 184 2.69 -10.52 -1.70
N LEU A 185 2.47 -10.48 -3.00
CA LEU A 185 1.46 -11.30 -3.66
C LEU A 185 1.96 -11.74 -5.03
N VAL A 186 1.82 -13.02 -5.33
CA VAL A 186 2.10 -13.59 -6.66
C VAL A 186 0.87 -14.40 -7.09
N ARG A 187 0.51 -14.29 -8.37
CA ARG A 187 -0.53 -15.08 -9.02
C ARG A 187 -0.02 -15.55 -10.37
N LEU A 188 -0.13 -16.86 -10.61
CA LEU A 188 0.14 -17.56 -11.86
C LEU A 188 -1.16 -18.17 -12.40
#